data_AF-A0A7W7U389-F1
#
_entry.id   AF-A0A7W7U389-F1
#
_cell.length_a   1.000
_cell.length_b   1.000
_cell.length_c   1.000
_cell.angle_alpha   90.00
_cell.angle_beta   90.00
_cell.angle_gamma   90.00
#
_symmetry.space_group_name_H-M   'P 1'
#
loop_
_entity.id
_entity.type
_entity.pdbx_description
1 polymer ?
#
loop_
_entity_poly.entity_id
_entity_poly.type
_entity_poly.pdbx_seq_one_letter_code
_entity_poly.pdbx_strand_id
1 'polypeptide(L)'
;MSTDNMSMGKRVLREIGMVAKESVRATYRKEWELGFDDAAQTCLGVLSEAADELRTKMKTGNLSKQEQPLLARLEELEEEMGKRLQSAWEAEPAVEALPQPSVSRH
;
A
#
# COMPACT_ATOMS: atom_id res chain seq x y z
N MET A 1 25.44 -5.33 -41.98
CA MET A 1 24.14 -5.09 -41.32
C MET A 1 23.28 -6.31 -41.55
N SER A 2 23.15 -7.19 -40.55
CA SER A 2 22.32 -8.39 -40.66
C SER A 2 21.12 -8.20 -39.74
N THR A 3 19.95 -7.92 -40.31
CA THR A 3 18.69 -7.88 -39.58
C THR A 3 18.29 -9.32 -39.29
N ASP A 4 18.30 -9.66 -38.01
CA ASP A 4 17.95 -10.97 -37.47
C ASP A 4 16.64 -11.50 -38.05
N ASN A 5 16.74 -12.61 -38.79
CA ASN A 5 15.61 -13.37 -39.26
C ASN A 5 15.09 -14.24 -38.09
N MET A 6 14.46 -13.61 -37.09
CA MET A 6 13.84 -14.35 -35.98
C MET A 6 12.66 -15.18 -36.51
N SER A 7 12.68 -16.49 -36.26
CA SER A 7 11.56 -17.36 -36.62
C SER A 7 10.28 -16.89 -35.89
N MET A 8 9.14 -17.07 -36.56
CA MET A 8 7.83 -16.66 -36.04
C MET A 8 7.57 -17.24 -34.63
N GLY A 9 7.99 -18.48 -34.39
CA GLY A 9 7.91 -19.13 -33.08
C GLY A 9 8.73 -18.43 -31.98
N LYS A 10 9.91 -17.87 -32.29
CA LYS A 10 10.70 -17.10 -31.31
C LYS A 10 10.07 -15.75 -30.98
N ARG A 11 9.37 -15.12 -31.94
CA ARG A 11 8.61 -13.88 -31.70
C ARG A 11 7.40 -14.13 -30.81
N VAL A 12 6.63 -15.17 -31.10
CA VAL A 12 5.47 -15.57 -30.29
C VAL A 12 5.89 -15.90 -28.85
N LEU A 13 6.98 -16.65 -28.65
CA LEU A 13 7.49 -16.93 -27.30
C LEU A 13 7.93 -15.66 -26.56
N ARG A 14 8.52 -14.68 -27.26
CA ARG A 14 8.91 -13.39 -26.67
C ARG A 14 7.70 -12.56 -26.26
N GLU A 15 6.66 -12.51 -27.09
CA GLU A 15 5.40 -11.83 -26.80
C GLU A 15 4.69 -12.45 -25.61
N ILE A 16 4.57 -13.78 -25.57
CA ILE A 16 4.00 -14.51 -24.42
C ILE A 16 4.80 -14.21 -23.14
N GLY A 17 6.14 -14.19 -23.21
CA GLY A 17 6.99 -13.84 -22.08
C GLY A 17 6.80 -12.41 -21.57
N MET A 18 6.56 -11.45 -22.45
CA MET A 18 6.24 -10.06 -22.08
C MET A 18 4.87 -9.97 -21.40
N VAL A 19 3.84 -10.59 -21.99
CA VAL A 19 2.47 -10.63 -21.42
C VAL A 19 2.46 -11.31 -20.05
N ALA A 20 3.19 -12.43 -19.89
CA ALA A 20 3.32 -13.10 -18.60
C ALA A 20 3.99 -12.20 -17.55
N LYS A 21 5.07 -11.50 -17.92
CA LYS A 21 5.78 -10.57 -17.02
C LYS A 21 4.89 -9.38 -16.61
N GLU A 22 4.11 -8.84 -17.53
CA GLU A 22 3.15 -7.78 -17.25
C GLU A 22 2.01 -8.27 -16.34
N SER A 23 1.49 -9.48 -16.57
CA SER A 23 0.44 -10.06 -15.73
C SER A 23 0.90 -10.31 -14.28
N VAL A 24 2.13 -10.81 -14.10
CA VAL A 24 2.71 -11.02 -12.76
C VAL A 24 2.94 -9.67 -12.08
N ARG A 25 3.44 -8.66 -12.81
CA ARG A 25 3.60 -7.31 -12.28
C ARG A 25 2.27 -6.67 -11.87
N ALA A 26 1.21 -6.87 -12.66
CA ALA A 26 -0.12 -6.37 -12.35
C ALA A 26 -0.71 -7.06 -11.11
N THR A 27 -0.52 -8.38 -10.99
CA THR A 27 -0.98 -9.15 -9.82
C THR A 27 -0.26 -8.72 -8.55
N TYR A 28 1.08 -8.59 -8.61
CA TYR A 28 1.89 -8.14 -7.47
C TYR A 28 1.51 -6.72 -7.03
N ARG A 29 1.29 -5.81 -7.99
CA ARG A 29 0.81 -4.45 -7.68
C ARG A 29 -0.52 -4.50 -6.96
N LYS A 30 -1.48 -5.29 -7.44
CA LYS A 30 -2.80 -5.43 -6.81
C LYS A 30 -2.71 -6.00 -5.39
N GLU A 31 -1.87 -7.00 -5.15
CA GLU A 31 -1.67 -7.56 -3.81
C GLU A 31 -1.02 -6.55 -2.86
N TRP A 32 -0.04 -5.79 -3.36
CA TRP A 32 0.58 -4.70 -2.60
C TRP A 32 -0.44 -3.60 -2.27
N GLU A 33 -1.26 -3.19 -3.25
CA GLU A 33 -2.32 -2.20 -3.09
C GLU A 33 -3.30 -2.62 -1.98
N LEU A 34 -3.80 -3.85 -2.04
CA LEU A 34 -4.72 -4.40 -1.04
C LEU A 34 -4.10 -4.48 0.35
N GLY A 35 -2.84 -4.95 0.45
CA GLY A 35 -2.16 -5.07 1.74
C GLY A 35 -1.84 -3.72 2.38
N PHE A 36 -1.49 -2.72 1.58
CA PHE A 36 -1.28 -1.36 2.05
C PHE A 36 -2.59 -0.74 2.53
N ASP A 37 -3.67 -0.87 1.76
CA ASP A 37 -4.98 -0.33 2.15
C ASP A 37 -5.49 -0.94 3.45
N ASP A 38 -5.37 -2.26 3.64
CA ASP A 38 -5.81 -2.96 4.86
C ASP A 38 -5.00 -2.51 6.10
N ALA A 39 -3.67 -2.38 5.95
CA ALA A 39 -2.81 -1.88 7.02
C ALA A 39 -3.09 -0.41 7.34
N ALA A 40 -3.31 0.43 6.33
CA ALA A 40 -3.66 1.84 6.46
C ALA A 40 -4.98 2.01 7.22
N GLN A 41 -6.02 1.27 6.82
CA GLN A 41 -7.34 1.28 7.45
C GLN A 41 -7.27 0.79 8.90
N THR A 42 -6.49 -0.27 9.17
CA THR A 42 -6.30 -0.77 10.53
C THR A 42 -5.67 0.29 11.44
N CYS A 43 -4.61 0.97 10.97
CA CYS A 43 -3.92 1.99 11.76
C CYS A 43 -4.83 3.21 12.05
N LEU A 44 -5.58 3.66 11.05
CA LEU A 44 -6.55 4.74 11.23
C LEU A 44 -7.69 4.32 12.15
N GLY A 45 -8.22 3.10 12.00
CA GLY A 45 -9.29 2.57 12.83
C GLY A 45 -8.96 2.58 14.32
N VAL A 46 -7.75 2.17 14.70
CA VAL A 46 -7.30 2.21 16.11
C VAL A 46 -7.30 3.65 16.68
N LEU A 47 -6.88 4.64 15.88
CA LEU A 47 -6.90 6.04 16.30
C LEU A 47 -8.34 6.57 16.40
N SER A 48 -9.17 6.27 15.40
CA SER A 48 -10.57 6.71 15.36
C SER A 48 -11.37 6.10 16.52
N GLU A 49 -11.16 4.83 16.86
CA GLU A 49 -11.82 4.16 18.01
C GLU A 49 -11.46 4.87 19.33
N ALA A 50 -10.18 5.15 19.56
CA ALA A 50 -9.74 5.88 20.75
C ALA A 50 -10.31 7.31 20.81
N ALA A 51 -10.41 7.99 19.66
CA ALA A 51 -11.03 9.32 19.57
C ALA A 51 -12.54 9.25 19.82
N ASP A 52 -13.23 8.24 19.31
CA ASP A 52 -14.68 8.08 19.43
C ASP A 52 -15.13 7.79 20.86
N GLU A 53 -14.34 7.06 21.65
CA GLU A 53 -14.58 6.90 23.09
C GLU A 53 -14.58 8.27 23.80
N LEU A 54 -13.60 9.13 23.50
CA LEU A 54 -13.50 10.47 24.08
C LEU A 54 -14.59 11.40 23.53
N ARG A 55 -14.93 11.36 22.24
CA ARG A 55 -16.05 12.11 21.66
C ARG A 55 -17.38 11.70 22.28
N THR A 56 -17.56 10.43 22.59
CA THR A 56 -18.76 9.94 23.30
C THR A 56 -18.83 10.52 24.70
N LYS A 57 -17.72 10.49 25.46
CA LYS A 57 -17.64 11.16 26.77
C LYS A 57 -17.94 12.66 26.67
N MET A 58 -17.43 13.34 25.63
CA MET A 58 -17.69 14.75 25.35
C MET A 58 -19.19 15.03 25.15
N LYS A 59 -19.87 14.23 24.32
CA LYS A 59 -21.31 14.35 24.05
C LYS A 59 -22.15 14.13 25.32
N THR A 60 -21.71 13.25 26.21
CA THR A 60 -22.36 12.99 27.50
C THR A 60 -22.00 14.01 28.59
N GLY A 61 -21.14 15.00 28.30
CA GLY A 61 -20.70 16.01 29.27
C GLY A 61 -19.71 15.50 30.33
N ASN A 62 -19.17 14.29 30.16
CA ASN A 62 -18.29 13.61 31.11
C ASN A 62 -16.80 13.72 30.77
N LEU A 63 -16.44 14.49 29.73
CA LEU A 63 -15.04 14.65 29.32
C LEU A 63 -14.28 15.55 30.30
N SER A 64 -13.25 15.01 30.92
CA SER A 64 -12.42 15.75 31.87
C SER A 64 -11.49 16.77 31.19
N LYS A 65 -11.00 17.73 31.98
CA LYS A 65 -9.99 18.71 31.52
C LYS A 65 -8.67 18.07 31.08
N GLN A 66 -8.37 16.85 31.54
CA GLN A 66 -7.19 16.09 31.14
C GLN A 66 -7.44 15.32 29.83
N GLU A 67 -8.67 14.89 29.57
CA GLU A 67 -9.03 14.16 28.34
C GLU A 67 -9.26 15.09 27.13
N GLN A 68 -9.63 16.36 27.36
CA GLN A 68 -9.76 17.36 26.29
C GLN A 68 -8.51 17.52 25.41
N PRO A 69 -7.30 17.74 25.96
CA PRO A 69 -6.09 17.82 25.14
C PRO A 69 -5.70 16.48 24.52
N LEU A 70 -6.08 15.34 25.13
CA LEU A 70 -5.86 14.01 24.56
C LEU A 70 -6.71 13.80 23.31
N LEU A 71 -7.98 14.21 23.34
CA LEU A 71 -8.86 14.16 22.17
C LEU A 71 -8.30 15.00 21.02
N ALA A 72 -7.90 16.26 21.30
CA ALA A 72 -7.30 17.12 20.28
C ALA A 72 -6.02 16.49 19.68
N ARG A 73 -5.19 15.86 20.52
CA ARG A 73 -3.96 15.20 20.04
C ARG A 73 -4.24 13.97 19.19
N LEU A 74 -5.29 13.20 19.51
CA LEU A 74 -5.70 12.05 18.70
C LEU A 74 -6.21 12.50 17.33
N GLU A 75 -6.99 13.58 17.26
CA GLU A 75 -7.48 14.14 16.00
C GLU A 75 -6.33 14.65 15.11
N GLU A 76 -5.34 15.33 15.69
CA GLU A 76 -4.12 15.72 14.97
C GLU A 76 -3.34 14.50 14.43
N LEU A 77 -3.20 13.45 15.23
CA LEU A 77 -2.48 12.23 14.86
C LEU A 77 -3.20 11.47 13.75
N GLU A 78 -4.52 11.39 13.78
CA GLU A 78 -5.34 10.77 12.74
C GLU A 78 -5.17 11.52 11.41
N GLU A 79 -5.21 12.85 11.43
CA GLU A 79 -4.99 13.68 10.25
C GLU A 79 -3.55 13.55 9.71
N GLU A 80 -2.55 13.59 10.59
CA GLU A 80 -1.14 13.43 10.20
C GLU A 80 -0.89 12.03 9.60
N MET A 81 -1.45 10.99 10.20
CA MET A 81 -1.35 9.62 9.71
C MET A 81 -2.00 9.48 8.33
N GLY A 82 -3.20 10.04 8.14
CA GLY A 82 -3.88 10.06 6.84
C GLY A 82 -3.02 10.71 5.75
N LYS A 83 -2.42 11.87 6.03
CA LYS A 83 -1.51 12.56 5.09
C LYS A 83 -0.27 11.73 4.74
N ARG A 84 0.34 11.10 5.74
CA ARG A 84 1.54 10.26 5.54
C ARG A 84 1.20 9.00 4.73
N LEU A 85 0.06 8.36 4.99
CA LEU A 85 -0.42 7.21 4.23
C LEU A 85 -0.70 7.58 2.79
N GLN A 86 -1.39 8.70 2.53
CA GLN A 86 -1.61 9.21 1.18
C GLN A 86 -0.27 9.48 0.46
N SER A 87 0.68 10.14 1.14
CA SER A 87 2.00 10.41 0.57
C SER A 87 2.77 9.12 0.24
N ALA A 88 2.65 8.09 1.08
CA ALA A 88 3.28 6.80 0.85
C ALA A 88 2.62 6.01 -0.30
N TRP A 89 1.32 6.19 -0.51
CA TRP A 89 0.59 5.63 -1.65
C TRP A 89 0.97 6.28 -2.98
N GLU A 90 1.12 7.61 -2.98
CA GLU A 90 1.48 8.39 -4.16
C GLU A 90 2.97 8.27 -4.52
N ALA A 91 3.81 7.83 -3.58
CA ALA A 91 5.22 7.57 -3.85
C ALA A 91 5.35 6.45 -4.89
N GLU A 92 6.12 6.67 -5.97
CA GLU A 92 6.43 5.59 -6.89
C GLU A 92 7.05 4.44 -6.09
N PRO A 93 6.55 3.20 -6.25
CA PRO A 93 7.16 2.06 -5.60
C PRO A 93 8.62 2.06 -6.05
N ALA A 94 9.54 2.14 -5.09
CA ALA A 94 10.95 1.94 -5.35
C ALA A 94 11.03 0.67 -6.20
N VAL A 95 11.62 0.77 -7.38
CA VAL A 95 11.81 -0.35 -8.29
C VAL A 95 12.86 -1.27 -7.67
N GLU A 96 12.57 -1.85 -6.50
CA GLU A 96 13.24 -3.03 -6.05
C GLU A 96 12.88 -4.10 -7.06
N ALA A 97 13.91 -4.50 -7.81
CA ALA A 97 13.83 -5.58 -8.76
C ALA A 97 13.11 -6.75 -8.09
N LEU A 98 12.00 -7.16 -8.70
CA LEU A 98 11.26 -8.38 -8.31
C LEU A 98 12.28 -9.45 -7.91
N PRO A 99 12.14 -10.08 -6.72
CA PRO A 99 13.07 -11.10 -6.28
C PRO A 99 13.21 -12.13 -7.39
N GLN A 100 14.41 -12.23 -7.97
CA GLN A 100 14.66 -13.20 -9.02
C GLN A 100 14.50 -14.58 -8.40
N PRO A 101 13.67 -15.47 -8.99
CA PRO A 101 13.61 -16.84 -8.53
C PRO A 101 15.02 -17.41 -8.61
N SER A 102 15.55 -17.83 -7.46
CA SER A 102 16.85 -18.48 -7.35
C SER A 102 16.79 -19.77 -8.16
N VAL A 103 17.31 -19.72 -9.38
CA VAL A 103 17.49 -20.91 -10.21
C VAL A 103 18.67 -21.67 -9.63
N SER A 104 18.41 -22.56 -8.67
CA SER A 104 19.35 -23.60 -8.27
C SER A 104 19.56 -24.55 -9.46
N ARG A 105 20.69 -24.41 -10.14
CA ARG A 105 21.16 -25.38 -11.13
C ARG A 105 21.77 -26.56 -10.36
N HIS A 106 21.12 -27.72 -10.42
CA HIS A 106 21.72 -29.02 -10.10
C HIS A 106 22.39 -29.59 -11.36
#